data_AF-A0A9D5BTJ5-F1
#
_entry.id   AF-A0A9D5BTJ5-F1
#
_cell.length_a   1.000
_cell.length_b   1.000
_cell.length_c   1.000
_cell.angle_alpha   90.00
_cell.angle_beta   90.00
_cell.angle_gamma   90.00
#
_symmetry.space_group_name_H-M   'P 1'
#
loop_
_entity.id
_entity.type
_entity.pdbx_description
1 polymer ?
#
loop_
_entity_poly.entity_id
_entity_poly.type
_entity_poly.pdbx_seq_one_letter_code
_entity_poly.pdbx_strand_id
1 'polypeptide(L)'
;MHPPCAFDAETSGNSLWSNAHGLCNIDPLLHSVKVRTCDVFVGYCERCPPVTRFVKWLRAEIEMQGFSCFLSDQSRLQDACSAAVVQTAMEAAAFGMVVVTKNSFSNPYNVEELRMFLDMRKLIPIFFGLAPRECMPRDIVERRGYLWERNGGQCWNCYGGIEKDWMEAVDGLSRVDLKLEVRQDNMRDCILEIVHILGTTLGRTSTVEMVKKWRELKAEEFMFLRNANFVGRKRELLELELLLFGETIGKVEEDQVERRSGEY
;
A
#
# COMPACT_ATOMS: atom_id res chain seq x y z
N MET A 1 3.24 -57.85 -1.49
CA MET A 1 4.59 -57.28 -1.33
C MET A 1 4.65 -56.00 -2.15
N HIS A 2 4.56 -54.85 -1.51
CA HIS A 2 4.90 -53.56 -2.09
C HIS A 2 6.29 -53.15 -1.59
N PRO A 3 7.12 -52.59 -2.46
CA PRO A 3 8.06 -51.55 -2.07
C PRO A 3 7.85 -50.25 -2.87
N PRO A 4 8.46 -49.14 -2.43
CA PRO A 4 7.77 -47.86 -2.34
C PRO A 4 8.17 -46.83 -3.41
N CYS A 5 7.35 -45.78 -3.44
CA CYS A 5 7.55 -44.51 -4.10
C CYS A 5 8.92 -43.87 -3.80
N ALA A 6 9.55 -43.33 -4.84
CA ALA A 6 10.48 -42.21 -4.74
C ALA A 6 9.94 -41.12 -5.69
N PHE A 7 9.38 -40.07 -5.10
CA PHE A 7 8.99 -38.85 -5.78
C PHE A 7 10.00 -37.81 -5.31
N ASP A 8 11.12 -37.71 -6.03
CA ASP A 8 12.07 -36.62 -5.86
C ASP A 8 11.51 -35.41 -6.62
N ALA A 9 10.83 -34.54 -5.89
CA ALA A 9 10.48 -33.20 -6.34
C ALA A 9 11.13 -32.20 -5.37
N GLU A 10 12.44 -32.03 -5.50
CA GLU A 10 13.09 -30.78 -5.08
C GLU A 10 12.53 -29.65 -5.96
N THR A 11 11.43 -29.06 -5.50
CA THR A 11 10.93 -27.80 -6.07
C THR A 11 11.53 -26.69 -5.22
N SER A 12 12.70 -26.21 -5.63
CA SER A 12 13.26 -24.96 -5.13
C SER A 12 12.22 -23.86 -5.29
N GLY A 13 11.78 -23.26 -4.19
CA GLY A 13 10.87 -22.13 -4.20
C GLY A 13 11.50 -20.97 -4.95
N ASN A 14 11.07 -20.77 -6.20
CA ASN A 14 11.42 -19.58 -6.96
C ASN A 14 10.56 -18.44 -6.42
N SER A 15 11.17 -17.51 -5.69
CA SER A 15 10.51 -16.23 -5.39
C SER A 15 10.22 -15.51 -6.71
N LEU A 16 9.15 -14.69 -6.75
CA LEU A 16 8.83 -13.89 -7.93
C LEU A 16 10.01 -13.01 -8.39
N TRP A 17 10.92 -12.68 -7.48
CA TRP A 17 12.13 -11.92 -7.76
C TRP A 17 13.34 -12.77 -8.21
N SER A 18 13.34 -14.08 -7.95
CA SER A 18 14.45 -14.98 -8.31
C SER A 18 14.65 -15.12 -9.83
N ASN A 19 13.64 -14.78 -10.63
CA ASN A 19 13.72 -14.79 -12.10
C ASN A 19 14.19 -13.45 -12.70
N ALA A 20 14.54 -12.44 -11.89
CA ALA A 20 14.97 -11.12 -12.37
C ALA A 20 16.45 -11.04 -12.80
N HIS A 21 17.17 -12.16 -12.86
CA HIS A 21 18.59 -12.20 -13.27
C HIS A 21 18.83 -12.14 -14.79
N GLY A 22 17.78 -11.92 -15.60
CA GLY A 22 17.94 -11.60 -17.02
C GLY A 22 18.47 -10.18 -17.18
N LEU A 23 19.72 -10.06 -17.65
CA LEU A 23 20.43 -8.81 -17.94
C LEU A 23 19.53 -7.82 -18.70
N CYS A 24 18.92 -6.90 -17.98
CA CYS A 24 18.37 -5.69 -18.57
C CYS A 24 19.55 -4.77 -18.92
N ASN A 25 19.61 -4.28 -20.15
CA ASN A 25 20.45 -3.13 -20.49
C ASN A 25 19.83 -1.92 -19.78
N ILE A 26 20.31 -1.66 -18.56
CA ILE A 26 19.89 -0.53 -17.73
C ILE A 26 20.57 0.72 -18.30
N ASP A 27 19.78 1.72 -18.67
CA ASP A 27 20.30 3.03 -19.09
C ASP A 27 21.26 3.60 -18.03
N PRO A 28 22.45 4.12 -18.41
CA PRO A 28 23.45 4.64 -17.47
C PRO A 28 22.97 5.80 -16.58
N LEU A 29 21.82 6.41 -16.91
CA LEU A 29 21.20 7.46 -16.10
C LEU A 29 20.53 6.93 -14.82
N LEU A 30 20.18 5.64 -14.76
CA LEU A 30 19.74 4.96 -13.54
C LEU A 30 20.91 4.58 -12.61
N HIS A 31 22.16 4.64 -13.10
CA HIS A 31 23.36 4.21 -12.37
C HIS A 31 24.11 5.34 -11.63
N SER A 32 23.48 6.51 -11.44
CA SER A 32 24.07 7.63 -10.67
C SER A 32 23.34 7.99 -9.37
N VAL A 33 22.52 7.08 -8.84
CA VAL A 33 22.08 7.19 -7.45
C VAL A 33 22.67 5.99 -6.72
N LYS A 34 23.85 6.17 -6.08
CA LYS A 34 24.14 5.40 -4.86
C LYS A 34 22.84 5.42 -4.08
N VAL A 35 22.15 4.29 -3.94
CA VAL A 35 20.81 4.24 -3.34
C VAL A 35 20.92 4.97 -2.02
N ARG A 36 20.41 6.21 -2.03
CA ARG A 36 20.43 7.07 -0.86
C ARG A 36 19.52 6.35 0.11
N THR A 37 20.02 6.10 1.31
CA THR A 37 19.28 5.51 2.43
C THR A 37 17.79 5.86 2.33
N CYS A 38 16.96 4.85 2.13
CA CYS A 38 15.51 5.01 2.07
C CYS A 38 14.99 4.86 3.49
N ASP A 39 14.33 5.89 4.03
CA ASP A 39 13.75 5.81 5.37
C ASP A 39 12.54 4.87 5.32
N VAL A 40 11.70 5.01 4.29
CA VAL A 40 10.41 4.32 4.21
C VAL A 40 10.13 3.82 2.80
N PHE A 41 9.85 2.53 2.68
CA PHE A 41 9.18 1.96 1.52
C PHE A 41 7.68 1.92 1.77
N VAL A 42 6.86 2.34 0.80
CA VAL A 42 5.39 2.27 0.89
C VAL A 42 4.84 1.44 -0.27
N GLY A 43 4.32 0.26 0.05
CA GLY A 43 3.70 -0.68 -0.89
C GLY A 43 2.19 -0.57 -0.89
N TYR A 44 1.57 -0.40 -2.05
CA TYR A 44 0.12 -0.32 -2.20
C TYR A 44 -0.35 -0.73 -3.59
N CYS A 45 -1.66 -0.86 -3.78
CA CYS A 45 -2.27 -1.14 -5.08
C CYS A 45 -3.23 0.00 -5.46
N GLU A 46 -2.97 0.71 -6.57
CA GLU A 46 -3.74 1.89 -7.01
C GLU A 46 -5.21 1.61 -7.39
N ARG A 47 -5.68 0.36 -7.38
CA ARG A 47 -7.05 -0.04 -7.78
C ARG A 47 -8.18 0.44 -6.83
N CYS A 48 -7.87 1.27 -5.83
CA CYS A 48 -8.81 1.78 -4.84
C CYS A 48 -8.56 3.28 -4.60
N PRO A 49 -9.41 4.20 -5.12
CA PRO A 49 -9.16 5.64 -5.04
C PRO A 49 -8.96 6.19 -3.62
N PRO A 50 -9.70 5.75 -2.58
CA PRO A 50 -9.42 6.15 -1.20
C PRO A 50 -8.02 5.77 -0.71
N VAL A 51 -7.51 4.60 -1.11
CA VAL A 51 -6.16 4.15 -0.78
C VAL A 51 -5.12 5.02 -1.49
N THR A 52 -5.30 5.27 -2.78
CA THR A 52 -4.41 6.14 -3.57
C THR A 52 -4.34 7.55 -2.97
N ARG A 53 -5.48 8.12 -2.55
CA ARG A 53 -5.52 9.41 -1.86
C ARG A 53 -4.73 9.37 -0.56
N PHE A 54 -4.98 8.37 0.28
CA PHE A 54 -4.30 8.20 1.55
C PHE A 54 -2.77 8.06 1.36
N VAL A 55 -2.33 7.22 0.43
CA VAL A 55 -0.91 6.98 0.18
C VAL A 55 -0.21 8.22 -0.36
N LYS A 56 -0.85 8.97 -1.27
CA LYS A 56 -0.31 10.24 -1.76
C LYS A 56 -0.20 11.29 -0.66
N TRP A 57 -1.20 11.39 0.22
CA TRP A 57 -1.15 12.28 1.38
C TRP A 57 -0.05 11.84 2.37
N LEU A 58 -0.01 10.54 2.71
CA LEU A 58 1.02 9.98 3.58
C LEU A 58 2.41 10.32 3.07
N ARG A 59 2.67 10.06 1.77
CA ARG A 59 3.94 10.40 1.11
C ARG A 59 4.28 11.88 1.23
N ALA A 60 3.34 12.76 0.91
CA ALA A 60 3.56 14.20 0.99
C ALA A 60 3.89 14.64 2.42
N GLU A 61 3.20 14.09 3.42
CA GLU A 61 3.44 14.43 4.82
C GLU A 61 4.82 13.94 5.29
N ILE A 62 5.17 12.67 5.05
CA ILE A 62 6.48 12.15 5.49
C ILE A 62 7.65 12.82 4.77
N GLU A 63 7.53 13.12 3.47
CA GLU A 63 8.56 13.84 2.71
C GLU A 63 8.69 15.29 3.19
N MET A 64 7.58 15.95 3.57
CA MET A 64 7.59 17.29 4.16
C MET A 64 8.31 17.30 5.52
N GLN A 65 8.24 16.22 6.29
CA GLN A 65 9.00 16.03 7.54
C GLN A 65 10.44 15.55 7.29
N GLY A 66 10.86 15.49 6.02
CA GLY A 66 12.22 15.17 5.59
C GLY A 66 12.52 13.67 5.50
N PHE A 67 11.54 12.77 5.61
CA PHE A 67 11.77 11.33 5.45
C PHE A 67 11.82 10.96 3.97
N SER A 68 12.83 10.19 3.55
CA SER A 68 12.91 9.69 2.18
C SER A 68 11.91 8.53 1.98
N CYS A 69 10.99 8.71 1.05
CA CYS A 69 9.94 7.74 0.76
C CYS A 69 10.10 7.13 -0.64
N PHE A 70 10.15 5.80 -0.72
CA PHE A 70 9.97 5.07 -1.98
C PHE A 70 8.52 4.57 -2.08
N LEU A 71 7.84 4.89 -3.18
CA LEU A 71 6.45 4.51 -3.39
C LEU A 71 6.36 3.38 -4.43
N SER A 72 5.87 2.20 -4.03
CA SER A 72 5.65 1.03 -4.90
C SER A 72 4.16 0.88 -5.19
N ASP A 73 3.78 1.09 -6.45
CA ASP A 73 2.44 0.77 -6.95
C ASP A 73 2.45 -0.61 -7.64
N GLN A 74 1.91 -1.59 -6.92
CA GLN A 74 1.81 -2.98 -7.33
C GLN A 74 0.96 -3.17 -8.60
N SER A 75 0.12 -2.21 -8.98
CA SER A 75 -0.66 -2.30 -10.22
C SER A 75 0.18 -2.04 -11.48
N ARG A 76 1.37 -1.46 -11.32
CA ARG A 76 2.28 -1.05 -12.40
C ARG A 76 3.51 -1.94 -12.51
N LEU A 77 3.70 -2.91 -11.62
CA LEU A 77 4.74 -3.93 -11.75
C LEU A 77 4.34 -4.92 -12.85
N GLN A 78 4.97 -4.81 -14.02
CA GLN A 78 4.70 -5.69 -15.17
C GLN A 78 5.96 -6.34 -15.76
N ASP A 79 7.15 -5.85 -15.40
CA ASP A 79 8.41 -6.25 -16.01
C ASP A 79 9.52 -6.51 -14.97
N ALA A 80 10.52 -7.31 -15.34
CA ALA A 80 11.60 -7.72 -14.44
C ALA A 80 12.47 -6.54 -13.97
N CYS A 81 12.57 -5.46 -14.76
CA CYS A 81 13.37 -4.29 -14.40
C CYS A 81 12.70 -3.48 -13.29
N SER A 82 11.40 -3.16 -13.43
CA SER A 82 10.65 -2.53 -12.33
C SER A 82 10.69 -3.39 -11.07
N ALA A 83 10.67 -4.72 -11.26
CA ALA A 83 10.74 -5.64 -10.16
C ALA A 83 12.07 -5.56 -9.37
N ALA A 84 13.21 -5.53 -10.08
CA ALA A 84 14.54 -5.39 -9.47
C ALA A 84 14.73 -4.04 -8.74
N VAL A 85 14.17 -2.95 -9.28
CA VAL A 85 14.21 -1.62 -8.63
C VAL A 85 13.43 -1.65 -7.31
N VAL A 86 12.25 -2.26 -7.31
CA VAL A 86 11.42 -2.41 -6.10
C VAL A 86 12.15 -3.24 -5.05
N GLN A 87 12.76 -4.37 -5.44
CA GLN A 87 13.57 -5.18 -4.54
C GLN A 87 14.74 -4.40 -3.94
N THR A 88 15.46 -3.63 -4.75
CA THR A 88 16.58 -2.81 -4.28
C THR A 88 16.11 -1.73 -3.28
N ALA A 89 14.98 -1.07 -3.57
CA ALA A 89 14.39 -0.08 -2.67
C ALA A 89 13.93 -0.70 -1.35
N MET A 90 13.34 -1.90 -1.43
CA MET A 90 12.91 -2.71 -0.30
C MET A 90 14.07 -3.07 0.63
N GLU A 91 15.19 -3.57 0.09
CA GLU A 91 16.40 -3.91 0.85
C GLU A 91 17.05 -2.68 1.50
N ALA A 92 17.02 -1.54 0.82
CA ALA A 92 17.59 -0.28 1.31
C ALA A 92 16.72 0.46 2.33
N ALA A 93 15.45 0.07 2.50
CA ALA A 93 14.51 0.75 3.38
C ALA A 93 14.78 0.45 4.87
N ALA A 94 14.67 1.47 5.72
CA ALA A 94 14.68 1.30 7.17
C ALA A 94 13.38 0.65 7.66
N PHE A 95 12.24 1.06 7.11
CA PHE A 95 10.93 0.47 7.37
C PHE A 95 10.14 0.23 6.09
N GLY A 96 9.34 -0.84 6.08
CA GLY A 96 8.38 -1.13 5.02
C GLY A 96 6.95 -0.93 5.51
N MET A 97 6.25 0.03 4.93
CA MET A 97 4.83 0.26 5.14
C MET A 97 4.03 -0.39 4.02
N VAL A 98 3.33 -1.48 4.31
CA VAL A 98 2.54 -2.18 3.28
C VAL A 98 1.06 -1.98 3.57
N VAL A 99 0.34 -1.44 2.60
CA VAL A 99 -1.11 -1.22 2.70
C VAL A 99 -1.85 -2.51 2.44
N VAL A 100 -2.56 -2.96 3.46
CA VAL A 100 -3.38 -4.17 3.47
C VAL A 100 -4.85 -3.79 3.30
N THR A 101 -5.46 -4.32 2.26
CA THR A 101 -6.88 -4.18 1.91
C THR A 101 -7.48 -5.56 1.73
N LYS A 102 -8.81 -5.63 1.54
CA LYS A 102 -9.52 -6.89 1.28
C LYS A 102 -9.02 -7.66 0.04
N ASN A 103 -8.29 -7.01 -0.86
CA ASN A 103 -7.75 -7.62 -2.07
C ASN A 103 -6.24 -7.91 -1.98
N SER A 104 -5.58 -7.47 -0.90
CA SER A 104 -4.12 -7.54 -0.78
C SER A 104 -3.61 -8.97 -0.81
N PHE A 105 -4.27 -9.91 -0.13
CA PHE A 105 -3.82 -11.30 -0.09
C PHE A 105 -4.04 -12.09 -1.39
N SER A 106 -4.77 -11.52 -2.35
CA SER A 106 -4.90 -12.07 -3.71
C SER A 106 -3.94 -11.40 -4.70
N ASN A 107 -3.16 -10.41 -4.26
CA ASN A 107 -2.14 -9.76 -5.08
C ASN A 107 -0.75 -10.33 -4.73
N PRO A 108 -0.07 -11.00 -5.68
CA PRO A 108 1.23 -11.62 -5.42
C PRO A 108 2.28 -10.65 -4.92
N TYR A 109 2.33 -9.44 -5.49
CA TYR A 109 3.31 -8.42 -5.10
C TYR A 109 3.09 -7.93 -3.66
N ASN A 110 1.83 -7.84 -3.22
CA ASN A 110 1.53 -7.40 -1.86
C ASN A 110 1.98 -8.43 -0.82
N VAL A 111 1.67 -9.71 -1.06
CA VAL A 111 2.08 -10.81 -0.18
C VAL A 111 3.60 -10.91 -0.10
N GLU A 112 4.28 -10.70 -1.22
CA GLU A 112 5.74 -10.78 -1.27
C GLU A 112 6.42 -9.58 -0.57
N GLU A 113 5.91 -8.36 -0.73
CA GLU A 113 6.35 -7.20 0.06
C GLU A 113 6.14 -7.43 1.56
N LEU A 114 4.98 -7.99 1.96
CA LEU A 114 4.71 -8.37 3.35
C LEU A 114 5.74 -9.37 3.87
N ARG A 115 5.97 -10.45 3.14
CA ARG A 115 6.90 -11.53 3.51
C ARG A 115 8.30 -10.98 3.74
N MET A 116 8.81 -10.20 2.79
CA MET A 116 10.18 -9.70 2.85
C MET A 116 10.38 -8.71 4.01
N PHE A 117 9.42 -7.83 4.30
CA PHE A 117 9.52 -6.93 5.47
C PHE A 117 9.27 -7.63 6.81
N LEU A 118 8.49 -8.73 6.84
CA LEU A 118 8.37 -9.60 8.01
C LEU A 118 9.70 -10.28 8.32
N ASP A 119 10.35 -10.86 7.30
CA ASP A 119 11.65 -11.54 7.41
C ASP A 119 12.72 -10.57 7.95
N MET A 120 12.72 -9.32 7.48
CA MET A 120 13.61 -8.26 7.96
C MET A 120 13.22 -7.67 9.32
N ARG A 121 12.03 -8.00 9.87
CA ARG A 121 11.44 -7.37 11.07
C ARG A 121 11.32 -5.84 10.98
N LYS A 122 11.03 -5.34 9.77
CA LYS A 122 10.90 -3.92 9.44
C LYS A 122 9.48 -3.53 9.01
N LEU A 123 8.53 -4.46 9.08
CA LEU A 123 7.17 -4.27 8.61
C LEU A 123 6.35 -3.37 9.53
N ILE A 124 5.64 -2.42 8.94
CA ILE A 124 4.55 -1.65 9.53
C ILE A 124 3.31 -1.86 8.65
N PRO A 125 2.42 -2.82 8.98
CA PRO A 125 1.23 -3.07 8.19
C PRO A 125 0.18 -1.96 8.41
N ILE A 126 -0.35 -1.44 7.31
CA ILE A 126 -1.40 -0.42 7.30
C ILE A 126 -2.70 -1.07 6.80
N PHE A 127 -3.59 -1.43 7.71
CA PHE A 127 -4.89 -2.01 7.41
C PHE A 127 -5.86 -0.90 6.99
N PHE A 128 -6.19 -0.84 5.71
CA PHE A 128 -7.06 0.20 5.16
C PHE A 128 -8.48 -0.34 4.94
N GLY A 129 -9.44 0.21 5.68
CA GLY A 129 -10.83 -0.23 5.68
C GLY A 129 -11.03 -1.62 6.29
N LEU A 130 -10.07 -2.07 7.11
CA LEU A 130 -10.01 -3.40 7.73
C LEU A 130 -9.47 -3.27 9.15
N ALA A 131 -9.97 -4.08 10.08
CA ALA A 131 -9.37 -4.26 11.39
C ALA A 131 -8.32 -5.39 11.34
N PRO A 132 -7.19 -5.31 12.07
CA PRO A 132 -6.16 -6.37 12.09
C PRO A 132 -6.71 -7.76 12.44
N ARG A 133 -7.72 -7.81 13.34
CA ARG A 133 -8.39 -9.04 13.75
C ARG A 133 -9.17 -9.73 12.63
N GLU A 134 -9.51 -9.01 11.57
CA GLU A 134 -10.21 -9.54 10.41
C GLU A 134 -9.24 -10.21 9.42
N CYS A 135 -7.92 -10.07 9.62
CA CYS A 135 -6.90 -10.65 8.75
C CYS A 135 -6.26 -11.92 9.33
N MET A 136 -6.99 -12.66 10.19
CA MET A 136 -6.48 -13.90 10.77
C MET A 136 -6.35 -14.99 9.69
N PRO A 137 -5.24 -15.76 9.66
CA PRO A 137 -5.03 -16.80 8.65
C PRO A 137 -6.19 -17.78 8.55
N ARG A 138 -6.69 -18.27 9.70
CA ARG A 138 -7.83 -19.19 9.73
C ARG A 138 -9.08 -18.58 9.07
N ASP A 139 -9.33 -17.29 9.25
CA ASP A 139 -10.56 -16.66 8.77
C ASP A 139 -10.47 -16.45 7.25
N ILE A 140 -9.28 -16.11 6.75
CA ILE A 140 -9.01 -15.97 5.32
C ILE A 140 -8.98 -17.34 4.63
N VAL A 141 -8.29 -18.34 5.19
CA VAL A 141 -8.11 -19.68 4.61
C VAL A 141 -9.40 -20.49 4.67
N GLU A 142 -10.12 -20.45 5.79
CA GLU A 142 -11.34 -21.24 5.96
C GLU A 142 -12.61 -20.52 5.47
N ARG A 143 -12.46 -19.38 4.76
CA ARG A 143 -13.59 -18.54 4.27
C ARG A 143 -14.53 -18.09 5.39
N ARG A 144 -14.02 -17.89 6.61
CA ARG A 144 -14.86 -17.49 7.73
C ARG A 144 -15.03 -15.98 7.75
N GLY A 145 -16.29 -15.55 7.87
CA GLY A 145 -16.67 -14.16 8.01
C GLY A 145 -17.04 -13.49 6.69
N TYR A 146 -18.04 -12.61 6.77
CA TYR A 146 -18.65 -11.89 5.64
C TYR A 146 -17.63 -11.26 4.67
N LEU A 147 -16.49 -10.80 5.17
CA LEU A 147 -15.45 -10.14 4.39
C LEU A 147 -14.73 -11.10 3.42
N TRP A 148 -14.43 -12.32 3.85
CA TRP A 148 -13.62 -13.30 3.10
C TRP A 148 -14.45 -14.43 2.49
N GLU A 149 -15.75 -14.55 2.78
CA GLU A 149 -16.59 -15.63 2.27
C GLU A 149 -16.51 -15.85 0.74
N ARG A 150 -16.38 -14.77 -0.05
CA ARG A 150 -16.36 -14.85 -1.52
C ARG A 150 -15.01 -15.29 -2.11
N ASN A 151 -13.91 -14.78 -1.55
CA ASN A 151 -12.56 -14.94 -2.13
C ASN A 151 -11.58 -15.70 -1.22
N GLY A 152 -11.93 -15.89 0.05
CA GLY A 152 -11.17 -16.65 1.03
C GLY A 152 -10.99 -18.10 0.59
N GLY A 153 -10.02 -18.80 1.19
CA GLY A 153 -9.64 -20.17 0.85
C GLY A 153 -9.07 -20.36 -0.56
N GLN A 154 -9.08 -19.33 -1.39
CA GLN A 154 -8.50 -19.31 -2.73
C GLN A 154 -7.60 -18.09 -2.95
N CYS A 155 -7.41 -17.22 -1.95
CA CYS A 155 -6.52 -16.06 -2.09
C CYS A 155 -5.09 -16.47 -2.50
N TRP A 156 -4.60 -17.61 -2.02
CA TRP A 156 -3.30 -18.16 -2.40
C TRP A 156 -3.22 -18.62 -3.87
N ASN A 157 -4.35 -18.98 -4.51
CA ASN A 157 -4.34 -19.38 -5.93
C ASN A 157 -3.84 -18.24 -6.83
N CYS A 158 -4.14 -16.99 -6.45
CA CYS A 158 -3.70 -15.80 -7.18
C CYS A 158 -2.26 -15.39 -6.87
N TYR A 159 -1.67 -15.91 -5.79
CA TYR A 159 -0.28 -15.63 -5.39
C TYR A 159 0.72 -16.28 -6.36
N GLY A 160 0.37 -17.41 -6.98
CA GLY A 160 1.24 -18.10 -7.94
C GLY A 160 2.53 -18.70 -7.33
N GLY A 161 2.71 -18.58 -6.01
CA GLY A 161 3.79 -19.20 -5.23
C GLY A 161 3.29 -20.35 -4.34
N ILE A 162 4.09 -20.73 -3.35
CA ILE A 162 3.79 -21.84 -2.44
C ILE A 162 2.76 -21.39 -1.39
N GLU A 163 1.69 -22.17 -1.22
CA GLU A 163 0.62 -21.89 -0.24
C GLU A 163 1.18 -21.69 1.18
N LYS A 164 2.19 -22.49 1.55
CA LYS A 164 2.88 -22.38 2.83
C LYS A 164 3.50 -21.00 3.06
N ASP A 165 4.19 -20.46 2.07
CA ASP A 165 4.87 -19.15 2.18
C ASP A 165 3.83 -18.02 2.26
N TRP A 166 2.73 -18.17 1.51
CA TRP A 166 1.59 -17.26 1.60
C TRP A 166 0.96 -17.30 3.00
N MET A 167 0.74 -18.50 3.56
CA MET A 167 0.19 -18.65 4.91
C MET A 167 1.12 -18.07 5.97
N GLU A 168 2.43 -18.26 5.83
CA GLU A 168 3.44 -17.70 6.74
C GLU A 168 3.44 -16.16 6.72
N ALA A 169 3.33 -15.55 5.53
CA ALA A 169 3.22 -14.10 5.40
C ALA A 169 1.94 -13.56 6.08
N VAL A 170 0.80 -14.23 5.89
CA VAL A 170 -0.47 -13.85 6.52
C VAL A 170 -0.43 -14.08 8.03
N ASP A 171 0.15 -15.18 8.50
CA ASP A 171 0.29 -15.46 9.94
C ASP A 171 1.24 -14.47 10.61
N GLY A 172 2.33 -14.11 9.93
CA GLY A 172 3.30 -13.12 10.37
C GLY A 172 2.67 -11.76 10.68
N LEU A 173 1.62 -11.35 9.97
CA LEU A 173 0.88 -10.12 10.28
C LEU A 173 0.34 -10.11 11.71
N SER A 174 -0.12 -11.24 12.25
CA SER A 174 -0.63 -11.30 13.62
C SER A 174 0.47 -11.01 14.66
N ARG A 175 1.72 -11.35 14.34
CA ARG A 175 2.90 -11.29 15.20
C ARG A 175 3.59 -9.92 15.21
N VAL A 176 3.23 -9.01 14.29
CA VAL A 176 3.78 -7.65 14.27
C VAL A 176 3.19 -6.84 15.41
N ASP A 177 4.01 -6.23 16.26
CA ASP A 177 3.53 -5.43 17.40
C ASP A 177 2.82 -4.15 16.94
N LEU A 178 3.46 -3.43 16.03
CA LEU A 178 2.94 -2.18 15.51
C LEU A 178 2.01 -2.44 14.32
N LYS A 179 0.74 -2.06 14.44
CA LYS A 179 -0.27 -2.20 13.39
C LYS A 179 -1.09 -0.93 13.31
N LEU A 180 -1.37 -0.45 12.10
CA LEU A 180 -2.14 0.79 11.91
C LEU A 180 -3.47 0.49 11.22
N GLU A 181 -4.56 0.99 11.78
CA GLU A 181 -5.90 0.87 11.19
C GLU A 181 -6.32 2.22 10.61
N VAL A 182 -6.52 2.26 9.30
CA VAL A 182 -6.93 3.45 8.55
C VAL A 182 -8.35 3.26 8.05
N ARG A 183 -9.19 4.25 8.32
CA ARG A 183 -10.55 4.42 7.86
C ARG A 183 -10.67 5.81 7.26
N GLN A 184 -11.78 6.06 6.56
CA GLN A 184 -11.97 7.36 5.91
C GLN A 184 -12.06 8.53 6.92
N ASP A 185 -12.53 8.27 8.13
CA ASP A 185 -12.74 9.25 9.19
C ASP A 185 -11.48 9.58 10.01
N ASN A 186 -10.45 8.72 9.98
CA ASN A 186 -9.25 8.87 10.81
C ASN A 186 -7.93 9.00 10.03
N MET A 187 -7.96 9.13 8.69
CA MET A 187 -6.75 9.19 7.85
C MET A 187 -5.69 10.17 8.36
N ARG A 188 -6.09 11.38 8.74
CA ARG A 188 -5.18 12.43 9.25
C ARG A 188 -4.47 11.98 10.52
N ASP A 189 -5.20 11.38 11.45
CA ASP A 189 -4.66 10.94 12.73
C ASP A 189 -3.70 9.78 12.54
N CYS A 190 -4.03 8.85 11.63
CA CYS A 190 -3.13 7.77 11.24
C CYS A 190 -1.84 8.29 10.59
N ILE A 191 -1.92 9.30 9.71
CA ILE A 191 -0.73 9.91 9.10
C ILE A 191 0.15 10.57 10.18
N LEU A 192 -0.44 11.31 11.10
CA LEU A 192 0.31 11.91 12.22
C LEU A 192 0.92 10.86 13.15
N GLU A 193 0.25 9.73 13.36
CA GLU A 193 0.79 8.59 14.10
C GLU A 193 1.98 7.97 13.37
N ILE A 194 1.89 7.79 12.04
CA ILE A 194 3.00 7.30 11.23
C ILE A 194 4.22 8.22 11.33
N VAL A 195 4.01 9.53 11.16
CA VAL A 195 5.09 10.52 11.28
C VAL A 195 5.74 10.48 12.67
N HIS A 196 4.94 10.31 13.73
CA HIS A 196 5.44 10.17 15.08
C HIS A 196 6.27 8.89 15.26
N ILE A 197 5.77 7.75 14.77
CA ILE A 197 6.50 6.48 14.79
C ILE A 197 7.83 6.63 14.07
N LEU A 198 7.85 7.14 12.84
CA LEU A 198 9.09 7.37 12.09
C LEU A 198 10.04 8.31 12.82
N GLY A 199 9.52 9.40 13.40
CA GLY A 199 10.33 10.33 14.17
C GLY A 199 10.96 9.68 15.40
N THR A 200 10.23 8.85 16.12
CA THR A 200 10.75 8.14 17.29
C THR A 200 11.73 7.03 16.91
N THR A 201 11.44 6.23 15.88
CA THR A 201 12.28 5.10 15.49
C THR A 201 13.56 5.52 14.77
N LEU A 202 13.53 6.62 14.00
CA LEU A 202 14.69 7.17 13.29
C LEU A 202 15.40 8.30 14.05
N GLY A 203 14.98 8.60 15.28
CA GLY A 203 15.66 9.57 16.16
C GLY A 203 15.49 11.04 15.77
N ARG A 204 14.40 11.41 15.09
CA ARG A 204 14.10 12.80 14.68
C ARG A 204 13.24 13.51 15.73
N THR A 205 13.89 14.00 16.78
CA THR A 205 13.22 14.63 17.93
C THR A 205 12.36 15.85 17.57
N SER A 206 12.80 16.67 16.60
CA SER A 206 12.04 17.83 16.14
C SER A 206 10.67 17.46 15.55
N THR A 207 10.61 16.40 14.75
CA THR A 207 9.35 15.87 14.21
C THR A 207 8.44 15.36 15.32
N VAL A 208 8.99 14.66 16.31
CA VAL A 208 8.26 14.12 17.45
C VAL A 208 7.62 15.26 18.28
N GLU A 209 8.41 16.28 18.61
CA GLU A 209 7.95 17.47 19.34
C GLU A 209 6.89 18.25 18.54
N MET A 210 7.09 18.40 17.24
CA MET A 210 6.14 19.06 16.35
C MET A 210 4.80 18.30 16.34
N VAL A 211 4.80 16.98 16.17
CA VAL A 211 3.56 16.18 16.21
C VAL A 211 2.88 16.27 17.57
N LYS A 212 3.64 16.26 18.67
CA LYS A 212 3.10 16.44 20.02
C LYS A 212 2.40 17.80 20.16
N LYS A 213 3.06 18.87 19.72
CA LYS A 213 2.48 20.22 19.70
C LYS A 213 1.22 20.29 18.83
N TRP A 214 1.20 19.64 17.66
CA TRP A 214 0.00 19.56 16.82
C TRP A 214 -1.15 18.81 17.51
N ARG A 215 -0.87 17.77 18.30
CA ARG A 215 -1.91 17.07 19.07
C ARG A 215 -2.46 17.92 20.22
N GLU A 216 -1.59 18.65 20.91
CA GLU A 216 -1.97 19.62 21.95
C GLU A 216 -2.80 20.76 21.34
N LEU A 217 -2.33 21.35 20.25
CA LEU A 217 -3.08 22.35 19.50
C LEU A 217 -4.39 21.79 18.99
N LYS A 218 -4.48 20.58 18.43
CA LYS A 218 -5.76 19.96 18.01
C LYS A 218 -6.76 19.83 19.17
N ALA A 219 -6.30 19.58 20.39
CA ALA A 219 -7.16 19.56 21.57
C ALA A 219 -7.67 20.96 21.94
N GLU A 220 -6.91 22.00 21.59
CA GLU A 220 -7.26 23.42 21.77
C GLU A 220 -8.00 24.02 20.53
N GLU A 221 -7.78 23.48 19.33
CA GLU A 221 -8.11 24.02 17.98
C GLU A 221 -9.51 23.64 17.50
N PHE A 222 -10.47 23.60 18.41
CA PHE A 222 -11.84 23.91 18.02
C PHE A 222 -12.29 25.24 18.61
N MET A 223 -11.50 26.30 18.35
CA MET A 223 -11.95 27.70 18.50
C MET A 223 -12.73 28.21 17.28
N PHE A 224 -12.77 27.45 16.19
CA PHE A 224 -13.79 27.63 15.17
C PHE A 224 -14.76 26.46 15.29
N LEU A 225 -15.94 26.72 15.86
CA LEU A 225 -17.11 25.92 15.51
C LEU A 225 -17.07 25.78 13.98
N ARG A 226 -17.03 24.54 13.45
CA ARG A 226 -17.48 24.29 12.08
C ARG A 226 -18.70 25.15 11.94
N ASN A 227 -18.64 26.20 11.11
CA ASN A 227 -19.68 27.20 11.10
C ASN A 227 -20.97 26.39 10.91
N ALA A 228 -21.82 26.30 11.94
CA ALA A 228 -22.98 25.41 11.89
C ALA A 228 -23.91 25.86 10.74
N ASN A 229 -23.69 27.09 10.29
CA ASN A 229 -24.28 27.79 9.18
C ASN A 229 -23.35 27.91 7.96
N PHE A 230 -22.29 27.09 7.82
CA PHE A 230 -21.57 26.94 6.55
C PHE A 230 -22.48 26.20 5.58
N VAL A 231 -23.47 26.93 5.08
CA VAL A 231 -24.32 26.53 3.98
C VAL A 231 -23.58 26.94 2.71
N GLY A 232 -22.42 26.33 2.45
CA GLY A 232 -21.94 26.30 1.07
C GLY A 232 -23.13 25.83 0.22
N ARG A 233 -23.45 26.53 -0.88
CA ARG A 233 -24.66 26.17 -1.64
C ARG A 233 -24.52 24.69 -1.98
N LYS A 234 -25.55 23.86 -1.74
CA LYS A 234 -25.47 22.40 -1.93
C LYS A 234 -24.78 22.02 -3.25
N ARG A 235 -25.01 22.82 -4.30
CA ARG A 235 -24.36 22.69 -5.61
C ARG A 235 -22.84 22.87 -5.57
N GLU A 236 -22.32 23.89 -4.90
CA GLU A 236 -20.87 24.16 -4.79
C GLU A 236 -20.16 23.10 -3.96
N LEU A 237 -20.81 22.62 -2.87
CA LEU A 237 -20.27 21.50 -2.09
C LEU A 237 -20.26 20.21 -2.91
N LEU A 238 -21.30 19.93 -3.68
CA LEU A 238 -21.34 18.80 -4.62
C LEU A 238 -20.31 18.95 -5.75
N GLU A 239 -20.13 20.15 -6.30
CA GLU A 239 -19.12 20.44 -7.34
C GLU A 239 -17.70 20.21 -6.80
N LEU A 240 -17.40 20.69 -5.58
CA LEU A 240 -16.14 20.43 -4.90
C LEU A 240 -15.98 18.94 -4.57
N GLU A 241 -17.06 18.28 -4.16
CA GLU A 241 -17.04 16.85 -3.85
C GLU A 241 -16.77 16.00 -5.10
N LEU A 242 -17.39 16.33 -6.23
CA LEU A 242 -17.12 15.73 -7.53
C LEU A 242 -15.69 16.01 -8.01
N LEU A 243 -15.19 17.24 -7.85
CA LEU A 243 -13.84 17.61 -8.28
C LEU A 243 -12.75 16.91 -7.44
N LEU A 244 -12.97 16.75 -6.14
CA LEU A 244 -11.98 16.20 -5.20
C LEU A 244 -12.12 14.69 -4.98
N PHE A 245 -13.34 14.16 -5.12
CA PHE A 245 -13.72 12.79 -4.73
C PHE A 245 -14.53 12.02 -5.77
N GLY A 246 -15.01 12.66 -6.84
CA GLY A 246 -15.70 11.97 -7.92
C GLY A 246 -14.74 11.08 -8.71
N GLU A 247 -15.06 9.80 -8.83
CA GLU A 247 -14.41 8.93 -9.81
C GLU A 247 -14.70 9.48 -11.21
N THR A 248 -13.66 9.76 -12.00
CA THR A 248 -13.83 9.93 -13.45
C THR A 248 -14.25 8.58 -14.01
N ILE A 249 -15.56 8.29 -13.97
CA ILE A 249 -16.16 7.29 -14.84
C ILE A 249 -15.82 7.78 -16.25
N GLY A 250 -14.86 7.10 -16.88
CA GLY A 250 -14.40 7.44 -18.21
C GLY A 250 -15.58 7.59 -19.14
N LYS A 251 -15.75 8.80 -19.69
CA LYS A 251 -16.61 9.00 -20.86
C LYS A 251 -15.97 8.25 -22.01
N VAL A 252 -16.44 7.03 -22.22
CA VAL A 252 -16.37 6.36 -23.52
C VAL A 252 -17.38 7.07 -24.43
N GLU A 253 -16.87 7.48 -25.58
CA GLU A 253 -17.57 7.83 -26.82
C GLU A 253 -18.47 9.07 -26.82
N GLU A 254 -18.00 10.12 -27.52
CA GLU A 254 -18.63 10.60 -28.76
C GLU A 254 -17.79 11.76 -29.32
N ASP A 255 -16.83 11.44 -30.19
CA ASP A 255 -16.27 12.41 -31.15
C ASP A 255 -16.38 11.80 -32.56
N GLN A 256 -17.59 11.86 -33.10
CA GLN A 256 -17.91 11.67 -34.51
C GLN A 256 -18.78 12.85 -34.96
N VAL A 257 -18.22 14.06 -35.02
CA VAL A 257 -18.73 15.10 -35.92
C VAL A 257 -17.55 15.94 -36.41
N GLU A 258 -16.75 15.39 -37.32
CA GLU A 258 -15.89 16.22 -38.16
C GLU A 258 -16.65 16.62 -39.44
N ARG A 259 -17.10 17.88 -39.43
CA ARG A 259 -17.13 18.83 -40.55
C ARG A 259 -17.82 18.36 -41.85
N ARG A 260 -19.02 18.90 -42.11
CA ARG A 260 -19.27 19.83 -43.25
C ARG A 260 -20.75 20.23 -43.34
N SER A 261 -21.02 21.49 -43.01
CA SER A 261 -21.97 22.37 -43.70
C SER A 261 -21.25 23.72 -43.75
N GLY A 262 -21.16 24.52 -44.80
CA GLY A 262 -21.61 24.57 -46.19
C GLY A 262 -21.15 25.96 -46.72
N GLU A 263 -21.36 26.26 -48.01
CA GLU A 263 -21.14 27.55 -48.71
C GLU A 263 -19.85 27.68 -49.54
N TYR A 264 -19.88 27.25 -50.81
CA TYR A 264 -20.25 28.03 -52.01
C TYR A 264 -20.50 27.09 -53.19
#